data_AF-H1VJS8-F1
#
_entry.id   AF-H1VJS8-F1
#
_cell.length_a   1.000
_cell.length_b   1.000
_cell.length_c   1.000
_cell.angle_alpha   90.00
_cell.angle_beta   90.00
_cell.angle_gamma   90.00
#
_symmetry.space_group_name_H-M   'P 1'
#
loop_
_entity.id
_entity.type
_entity.pdbx_description
1 polymer ?
#
loop_
_entity_poly.entity_id
_entity_poly.type
_entity_poly.pdbx_seq_one_letter_code
_entity_poly.pdbx_strand_id
1 'polypeptide(L)'
;MASANLDDAEAQWRAQFEAMKSALAGLKLPSEPPSDVDFDDEYEGYSSGSGAQDVWDFISDDEDDDYSSDQLDGHGVTGGDARYGAAWFAGKCSAIAAKNGLADDVFQNQILSVLTSGQGDEELQSQLADLIGFDDFDFIIELLGHRDDVVTAATSEVPQESKGRLLTKAQREEALRQQDHQHKNASLAPAMTREVQYPHVYKAYNAGNSLSHSGKKYALPNGSERLLFDKYEEYAIPAGKKGVLGPGQKL
;
A
#
# COMPACT_ATOMS: atom_id res chain seq x y z
N MET A 1 -26.15 -32.93 -5.27
CA MET A 1 -26.75 -31.58 -5.24
C MET A 1 -25.73 -30.46 -5.51
N ALA A 2 -24.45 -30.57 -5.12
CA ALA A 2 -23.46 -29.52 -5.39
C ALA A 2 -22.99 -29.42 -6.87
N SER A 3 -22.97 -30.53 -7.61
CA SER A 3 -22.51 -30.57 -9.01
C SER A 3 -23.42 -29.82 -9.99
N ALA A 4 -24.74 -29.88 -9.80
CA ALA A 4 -25.69 -29.20 -10.67
C ALA A 4 -25.54 -27.66 -10.65
N ASN A 5 -25.19 -27.09 -9.49
CA ASN A 5 -24.95 -25.64 -9.35
C ASN A 5 -23.67 -25.19 -10.08
N LEU A 6 -22.68 -26.07 -10.22
CA LEU A 6 -21.46 -25.76 -10.97
C LEU A 6 -21.72 -25.80 -12.47
N ASP A 7 -22.45 -26.80 -12.96
CA ASP A 7 -22.85 -26.91 -14.36
C ASP A 7 -23.70 -25.70 -14.80
N ASP A 8 -24.63 -25.26 -13.94
CA ASP A 8 -25.45 -24.06 -14.18
C ASP A 8 -24.62 -22.77 -14.20
N ALA A 9 -23.62 -22.64 -13.31
CA ALA A 9 -22.71 -21.50 -13.29
C ALA A 9 -21.80 -21.47 -14.53
N GLU A 10 -21.31 -22.63 -14.98
CA GLU A 10 -20.54 -22.74 -16.22
C GLU A 10 -21.36 -22.36 -17.45
N ALA A 11 -22.63 -22.78 -17.51
CA ALA A 11 -23.54 -22.40 -18.59
C ALA A 11 -23.79 -20.88 -18.63
N GLN A 12 -24.00 -20.26 -17.47
CA GLN A 12 -24.17 -18.80 -17.36
C GLN A 12 -22.92 -18.04 -17.79
N TRP A 13 -21.73 -18.50 -17.38
CA TRP A 13 -20.47 -17.87 -17.75
C TRP A 13 -20.22 -17.94 -19.26
N ARG A 14 -20.50 -19.08 -19.89
CA ARG A 14 -20.38 -19.26 -21.35
C ARG A 14 -21.31 -18.32 -22.12
N ALA A 15 -22.55 -18.17 -21.67
CA ALA A 15 -23.51 -17.26 -22.28
C ALA A 15 -23.06 -15.78 -22.19
N GLN A 16 -22.52 -15.36 -21.03
CA GLN A 16 -21.97 -14.02 -20.86
C GLN A 16 -20.74 -13.77 -21.75
N PHE A 17 -19.85 -14.76 -21.88
CA PHE A 17 -18.66 -14.64 -22.70
C PHE A 17 -18.98 -14.54 -24.20
N GLU A 18 -19.96 -15.30 -24.68
CA GLU A 18 -20.44 -15.19 -26.06
C GLU A 18 -21.11 -13.84 -26.34
N ALA A 19 -21.88 -13.32 -25.39
CA ALA A 19 -22.45 -11.97 -25.48
C ALA A 19 -21.37 -10.88 -25.55
N MET A 20 -20.29 -11.01 -24.77
CA MET A 20 -19.16 -10.08 -24.82
C MET A 20 -18.42 -10.16 -26.17
N LYS A 21 -18.19 -11.37 -26.70
CA LYS A 21 -17.55 -11.55 -28.00
C LYS A 21 -18.38 -10.99 -29.16
N SER A 22 -19.71 -11.14 -29.12
CA SER A 22 -20.59 -10.57 -30.15
C SER A 22 -20.62 -9.04 -30.08
N ALA A 23 -20.62 -8.46 -28.87
CA ALA A 23 -20.51 -7.01 -28.68
C ALA A 23 -19.17 -6.47 -29.21
N LEU A 24 -18.06 -7.16 -28.92
CA LEU A 24 -16.73 -6.80 -29.42
C LEU A 24 -16.66 -6.87 -30.96
N ALA A 25 -17.29 -7.88 -31.57
CA ALA A 25 -17.36 -7.97 -33.03
C ALA A 25 -18.23 -6.86 -33.66
N GLY A 26 -19.23 -6.36 -32.92
CA GLY A 26 -20.04 -5.21 -33.32
C GLY A 26 -19.27 -3.89 -33.27
N LEU A 27 -18.33 -3.76 -32.34
CA LEU A 27 -17.37 -2.67 -32.29
C LEU A 27 -16.34 -2.89 -33.41
N LYS A 28 -16.54 -2.26 -34.57
CA LYS A 28 -15.62 -2.25 -35.72
C LYS A 28 -14.31 -1.54 -35.37
N LEU A 29 -13.54 -2.10 -34.44
CA LEU A 29 -12.25 -1.60 -34.01
C LEU A 29 -11.26 -1.77 -35.16
N PRO A 30 -10.43 -0.74 -35.45
CA PRO A 30 -9.36 -0.89 -36.42
C PRO A 30 -8.40 -1.99 -35.95
N SER A 31 -8.13 -2.95 -36.83
CA SER A 31 -7.27 -4.12 -36.58
C SER A 31 -5.77 -3.79 -36.69
N GLU A 32 -5.41 -2.50 -36.76
CA GLU A 32 -4.05 -2.09 -37.06
C GLU A 32 -3.26 -1.97 -35.75
N PRO A 33 -2.22 -2.80 -35.52
CA PRO A 33 -1.25 -2.50 -34.47
C PRO A 33 -0.62 -1.15 -34.81
N PRO A 34 -0.34 -0.27 -33.82
CA PRO A 34 0.39 0.95 -34.10
C PRO A 34 1.73 0.55 -34.76
N SER A 35 1.91 0.98 -36.01
CA SER A 35 3.16 0.80 -36.75
C SER A 35 4.31 1.36 -35.92
N ASP A 36 5.42 0.61 -35.86
CA ASP A 36 6.68 1.08 -35.29
C ASP A 36 7.02 2.42 -35.94
N VAL A 37 6.92 3.49 -35.17
CA VAL A 37 7.36 4.82 -35.58
C VAL A 37 8.86 4.72 -35.84
N ASP A 38 9.27 4.85 -37.10
CA ASP A 38 10.66 5.06 -37.48
C ASP A 38 11.15 6.32 -36.75
N PHE A 39 11.91 6.12 -35.68
CA PHE A 39 12.72 7.16 -35.07
C PHE A 39 13.88 7.42 -36.02
N ASP A 40 13.64 8.26 -37.02
CA ASP A 40 14.72 8.89 -37.76
C ASP A 40 15.48 9.80 -36.79
N ASP A 41 16.75 9.46 -36.58
CA ASP A 41 17.70 10.05 -35.64
C ASP A 41 18.09 11.49 -36.06
N GLU A 42 17.12 12.40 -36.08
CA GLU A 42 17.35 13.85 -36.18
C GLU A 42 16.49 14.60 -35.15
N TYR A 43 16.47 14.09 -33.92
CA TYR A 43 15.98 14.83 -32.75
C TYR A 43 17.17 15.40 -31.96
N GLU A 44 17.97 16.22 -32.63
CA GLU A 44 18.91 17.10 -31.95
C GLU A 44 18.13 18.25 -31.30
N GLY A 45 18.14 18.27 -29.97
CA GLY A 45 18.11 19.54 -29.25
C GLY A 45 16.80 19.92 -28.58
N TYR A 46 16.42 19.19 -27.52
CA TYR A 46 15.81 19.83 -26.35
C TYR A 46 16.48 19.30 -25.08
N SER A 47 17.80 19.45 -25.03
CA SER A 47 18.51 19.51 -23.75
C SER A 47 18.34 20.91 -23.20
N SER A 48 17.81 20.98 -21.98
CA SER A 48 17.71 22.15 -21.11
C SER A 48 18.91 23.09 -21.26
N GLY A 49 18.74 24.15 -22.05
CA GLY A 49 19.78 25.10 -22.39
C GLY A 49 19.16 26.44 -22.73
N SER A 50 19.10 27.32 -21.72
CA SER A 50 18.86 28.76 -21.79
C SER A 50 18.63 29.33 -23.20
N GLY A 51 17.38 29.54 -23.59
CA GLY A 51 17.10 30.03 -24.94
C GLY A 51 15.66 30.46 -25.17
N ALA A 52 15.18 31.42 -24.38
CA ALA A 52 14.15 32.44 -24.69
C ALA A 52 12.87 32.08 -25.49
N GLN A 53 12.55 30.81 -25.76
CA GLN A 53 11.45 30.39 -26.60
C GLN A 53 10.91 29.05 -26.09
N ASP A 54 10.35 29.06 -24.89
CA ASP A 54 9.54 27.93 -24.43
C ASP A 54 8.25 27.90 -25.25
N VAL A 55 8.08 26.87 -26.06
CA VAL A 55 6.86 26.59 -26.86
C VAL A 55 5.60 26.49 -25.98
N TRP A 56 5.80 26.29 -24.67
CA TRP A 56 4.74 26.17 -23.67
C TRP A 56 4.33 27.51 -23.02
N ASP A 57 5.04 28.61 -23.31
CA ASP A 57 4.74 29.94 -22.78
C ASP A 57 3.56 30.61 -23.53
N PHE A 58 3.01 29.95 -24.56
CA PHE A 58 1.87 30.43 -25.35
C PHE A 58 0.49 30.13 -24.71
N ILE A 59 0.43 29.38 -23.60
CA ILE A 59 -0.85 29.01 -22.96
C ILE A 59 -1.03 29.69 -21.58
N SER A 60 -0.21 30.68 -21.25
CA SER A 60 -0.40 31.47 -20.03
C SER A 60 -0.80 32.91 -20.31
N ASP A 61 -2.00 33.23 -19.82
CA ASP A 61 -2.28 34.47 -19.08
C ASP A 61 -2.56 35.74 -19.91
N ASP A 62 -3.63 35.71 -20.71
CA ASP A 62 -4.41 36.92 -20.98
C ASP A 62 -5.76 36.52 -21.61
N GLU A 63 -6.75 36.23 -20.77
CA GLU A 63 -8.17 36.48 -21.06
C GLU A 63 -8.96 36.22 -19.76
N ASP A 64 -9.27 37.35 -19.13
CA ASP A 64 -10.33 37.62 -18.17
C ASP A 64 -11.43 36.53 -18.06
N ASP A 65 -11.69 36.09 -16.83
CA ASP A 65 -13.07 35.85 -16.38
C ASP A 65 -13.13 36.08 -14.86
N ASP A 66 -13.22 37.36 -14.53
CA ASP A 66 -13.65 37.89 -13.24
C ASP A 66 -15.14 37.53 -13.05
N TYR A 67 -15.42 36.30 -12.61
CA TYR A 67 -16.77 35.86 -12.23
C TYR A 67 -16.77 35.21 -10.84
N SER A 68 -16.44 36.02 -9.84
CA SER A 68 -16.74 35.72 -8.43
C SER A 68 -18.20 36.08 -8.14
N SER A 69 -19.12 35.13 -8.38
CA SER A 69 -20.52 35.23 -7.96
C SER A 69 -21.16 33.85 -7.90
N ASP A 70 -20.87 33.11 -6.82
CA ASP A 70 -21.91 32.45 -6.00
C ASP A 70 -21.24 31.89 -4.72
N GLN A 71 -20.82 32.80 -3.83
CA GLN A 71 -20.77 32.48 -2.40
C GLN A 71 -22.23 32.40 -1.95
N LEU A 72 -22.92 31.33 -2.34
CA LEU A 72 -24.13 30.94 -1.65
C LEU A 72 -23.64 30.47 -0.28
N ASP A 73 -23.87 31.30 0.72
CA ASP A 73 -23.92 30.91 2.13
C ASP A 73 -24.94 29.76 2.25
N GLY A 74 -24.48 28.56 1.92
CA GLY A 74 -25.17 27.29 2.09
C GLY A 74 -25.06 26.89 3.54
N HIS A 75 -25.77 27.65 4.38
CA HIS A 75 -26.22 27.28 5.71
C HIS A 75 -25.18 26.46 6.49
N GLY A 76 -24.26 27.16 7.15
CA GLY A 76 -23.69 26.66 8.40
C GLY A 76 -24.84 26.43 9.37
N VAL A 77 -25.50 25.27 9.26
CA VAL A 77 -26.35 24.72 10.30
C VAL A 77 -25.38 24.51 11.45
N THR A 78 -25.38 25.51 12.33
CA THR A 78 -25.28 25.39 13.77
C THR A 78 -24.72 24.05 14.21
N GLY A 79 -23.54 24.07 14.82
CA GLY A 79 -23.08 23.00 15.69
C GLY A 79 -24.13 22.66 16.75
N GLY A 80 -25.10 21.85 16.36
CA GLY A 80 -25.91 21.04 17.24
C GLY A 80 -25.14 19.75 17.39
N ASP A 81 -24.47 19.60 18.54
CA ASP A 81 -24.07 18.32 19.13
C ASP A 81 -23.94 17.17 18.11
N ALA A 82 -22.78 17.03 17.45
CA ALA A 82 -22.38 15.74 16.88
C ALA A 82 -22.01 14.76 18.02
N ARG A 83 -22.88 14.65 19.03
CA ARG A 83 -22.76 13.67 20.13
C ARG A 83 -22.79 12.24 19.57
N TYR A 84 -23.46 12.06 18.45
CA TYR A 84 -23.62 10.78 17.73
C TYR A 84 -23.02 10.89 16.32
N GLY A 85 -21.74 11.22 16.23
CA GLY A 85 -20.98 11.22 14.97
C GLY A 85 -20.21 9.92 14.73
N ALA A 86 -19.49 9.82 13.61
CA ALA A 86 -18.66 8.66 13.27
C ALA A 86 -17.58 8.37 14.33
N ALA A 87 -17.04 9.40 14.99
CA ALA A 87 -16.15 9.23 16.15
C ALA A 87 -16.82 8.55 17.36
N TRP A 88 -18.10 8.83 17.62
CA TRP A 88 -18.87 8.15 18.67
C TRP A 88 -19.13 6.70 18.30
N PHE A 89 -19.53 6.45 17.06
CA PHE A 89 -19.78 5.10 16.54
C PHE A 89 -18.52 4.23 16.61
N ALA A 90 -17.38 4.72 16.12
CA ALA A 90 -16.10 4.03 16.19
C ALA A 90 -15.67 3.77 17.65
N GLY A 91 -15.87 4.74 18.54
CA GLY A 91 -15.61 4.59 19.97
C GLY A 91 -16.43 3.46 20.61
N LYS A 92 -17.73 3.39 20.31
CA LYS A 92 -18.63 2.34 20.83
C LYS A 92 -18.35 0.98 20.20
N CYS A 93 -18.09 0.92 18.90
CA CYS A 93 -17.72 -0.31 18.20
C CYS A 93 -16.40 -0.89 18.74
N SER A 94 -15.40 -0.06 19.01
CA SER A 94 -14.14 -0.54 19.58
C SER A 94 -14.30 -1.15 20.98
N ALA A 95 -15.16 -0.56 21.81
CA ALA A 95 -15.45 -1.05 23.15
C ALA A 95 -16.19 -2.40 23.14
N ILE A 96 -17.12 -2.60 22.20
CA ILE A 96 -17.88 -3.84 22.05
C ILE A 96 -17.04 -4.92 21.36
N ALA A 97 -16.27 -4.55 20.32
CA ALA A 97 -15.36 -5.46 19.63
C ALA A 97 -14.29 -6.03 20.59
N ALA A 98 -13.79 -5.22 21.52
CA ALA A 98 -12.87 -5.66 22.56
C ALA A 98 -13.47 -6.69 23.52
N LYS A 99 -14.78 -6.60 23.83
CA LYS A 99 -15.49 -7.59 24.66
C LYS A 99 -15.73 -8.90 23.91
N ASN A 100 -16.08 -8.81 22.63
CA ASN A 100 -16.44 -9.96 21.80
C ASN A 100 -15.22 -10.62 21.12
N GLY A 101 -14.04 -10.01 21.19
CA GLY A 101 -12.80 -10.54 20.59
C GLY A 101 -12.75 -10.41 19.07
N LEU A 102 -13.53 -9.51 18.47
CA LEU A 102 -13.51 -9.21 17.04
C LEU A 102 -12.58 -8.03 16.73
N ALA A 103 -12.12 -7.96 15.48
CA ALA A 103 -11.42 -6.78 14.96
C ALA A 103 -12.42 -5.62 14.78
N ASP A 104 -12.06 -4.44 15.29
CA ASP A 104 -12.91 -3.24 15.30
C ASP A 104 -13.40 -2.86 13.90
N ASP A 105 -12.50 -2.86 12.91
CA ASP A 105 -12.81 -2.55 11.51
C ASP A 105 -13.83 -3.54 10.89
N VAL A 106 -13.70 -4.83 11.18
CA VAL A 106 -14.64 -5.85 10.67
C VAL A 106 -16.03 -5.66 11.28
N PHE A 107 -16.08 -5.38 12.59
CA PHE A 107 -17.33 -5.19 13.32
C PHE A 107 -18.06 -3.91 12.88
N GLN A 108 -17.32 -2.81 12.71
CA GLN A 108 -17.86 -1.55 12.20
C GLN A 108 -18.45 -1.71 10.79
N ASN A 109 -17.70 -2.32 9.87
CA ASN A 109 -18.18 -2.55 8.51
C ASN A 109 -19.41 -3.46 8.47
N GLN A 110 -19.48 -4.47 9.34
CA GLN A 110 -20.63 -5.36 9.43
C GLN A 110 -21.88 -4.62 9.93
N ILE A 111 -21.77 -3.80 10.98
CA ILE A 111 -22.89 -2.98 11.47
C ILE A 111 -23.32 -1.96 10.40
N LEU A 112 -22.37 -1.31 9.73
CA LEU A 112 -22.68 -0.39 8.62
C LEU A 112 -23.37 -1.10 7.45
N SER A 113 -22.98 -2.34 7.14
CA SER A 113 -23.67 -3.13 6.11
C SER A 113 -25.12 -3.45 6.48
N VAL A 114 -25.39 -3.73 7.76
CA VAL A 114 -26.75 -3.98 8.26
C VAL A 114 -27.56 -2.69 8.26
N LEU A 115 -26.99 -1.57 8.69
CA LEU A 115 -27.65 -0.26 8.70
C LEU A 115 -27.99 0.24 7.28
N THR A 116 -27.15 -0.05 6.29
CA THR A 116 -27.36 0.36 4.88
C THR A 116 -28.27 -0.59 4.11
N SER A 117 -28.54 -1.80 4.64
CA SER A 117 -29.35 -2.83 3.96
C SER A 117 -30.85 -2.52 3.85
N GLY A 118 -31.31 -1.41 4.44
CA GLY A 118 -32.68 -0.90 4.29
C GLY A 118 -33.77 -1.83 4.81
N GLN A 119 -33.44 -2.76 5.72
CA GLN A 119 -34.41 -3.66 6.36
C GLN A 119 -35.32 -2.90 7.35
N GLY A 120 -36.48 -3.47 7.66
CA GLY A 120 -37.40 -2.90 8.65
C GLY A 120 -36.79 -2.93 10.07
N ASP A 121 -37.21 -1.98 10.91
CA ASP A 121 -36.63 -1.76 12.25
C ASP A 121 -36.66 -3.03 13.13
N GLU A 122 -37.71 -3.86 13.01
CA GLU A 122 -37.86 -5.12 13.77
C GLU A 122 -36.83 -6.19 13.36
N GLU A 123 -36.59 -6.33 12.06
CA GLU A 123 -35.62 -7.30 11.52
C GLU A 123 -34.18 -6.83 11.80
N LEU A 124 -33.93 -5.54 11.63
CA LEU A 124 -32.67 -4.88 11.95
C LEU A 124 -32.33 -5.03 13.44
N GLN A 125 -33.30 -4.81 14.33
CA GLN A 125 -33.10 -4.98 15.78
C GLN A 125 -32.75 -6.44 16.13
N SER A 126 -33.40 -7.42 15.48
CA SER A 126 -33.08 -8.84 15.69
C SER A 126 -31.66 -9.18 15.22
N GLN A 127 -31.27 -8.69 14.05
CA GLN A 127 -29.95 -8.95 13.47
C GLN A 127 -28.84 -8.25 14.25
N LEU A 128 -29.07 -7.02 14.73
CA LEU A 128 -28.14 -6.31 15.61
C LEU A 128 -28.01 -6.99 16.97
N ALA A 129 -29.11 -7.47 17.55
CA ALA A 129 -29.08 -8.19 18.83
C ALA A 129 -28.29 -9.50 18.72
N ASP A 130 -28.40 -10.21 17.60
CA ASP A 130 -27.61 -11.41 17.33
C ASP A 130 -26.10 -11.10 17.14
N LEU A 131 -25.77 -9.93 16.58
CA LEU A 131 -24.39 -9.51 16.28
C LEU A 131 -23.65 -8.90 17.47
N ILE A 132 -24.33 -8.04 18.23
CA ILE A 132 -23.78 -7.30 19.38
C ILE A 132 -23.91 -8.15 20.66
N GLY A 133 -24.94 -8.98 20.73
CA GLY A 133 -25.37 -9.68 21.94
C GLY A 133 -26.39 -8.87 22.74
N PHE A 134 -27.10 -9.58 23.62
CA PHE A 134 -28.16 -9.03 24.48
C PHE A 134 -27.63 -8.12 25.60
N ASP A 135 -26.32 -8.00 25.77
CA ASP A 135 -25.70 -7.27 26.89
C ASP A 135 -25.58 -5.76 26.65
N ASP A 136 -25.56 -5.31 25.39
CA ASP A 136 -25.38 -3.91 24.99
C ASP A 136 -26.63 -3.36 24.28
N PHE A 137 -27.84 -3.66 24.80
CA PHE A 137 -29.11 -3.17 24.23
C PHE A 137 -29.25 -1.65 24.20
N ASP A 138 -28.68 -0.94 25.19
CA ASP A 138 -28.69 0.53 25.22
C ASP A 138 -28.00 1.10 23.98
N PHE A 139 -26.94 0.44 23.50
CA PHE A 139 -26.25 0.82 22.27
C PHE A 139 -27.14 0.58 21.04
N ILE A 140 -27.88 -0.53 20.98
CA ILE A 140 -28.81 -0.82 19.88
C ILE A 140 -29.91 0.25 19.80
N ILE A 141 -30.46 0.67 20.95
CA ILE A 141 -31.50 1.70 21.02
C ILE A 141 -30.95 3.07 20.56
N GLU A 142 -29.77 3.46 21.02
CA GLU A 142 -29.11 4.71 20.59
C GLU A 142 -28.77 4.68 19.08
N LEU A 143 -28.31 3.55 18.58
CA LEU A 143 -27.96 3.35 17.16
C LEU A 143 -29.18 3.42 16.25
N LEU A 144 -30.29 2.79 16.62
CA LEU A 144 -31.56 2.86 15.88
C LEU A 144 -32.17 4.28 15.91
N GLY A 145 -32.07 4.98 17.05
CA GLY A 145 -32.56 6.35 17.20
C GLY A 145 -31.84 7.38 16.33
N HIS A 146 -30.57 7.13 16.00
CA HIS A 146 -29.71 8.02 15.21
C HIS A 146 -29.15 7.36 13.95
N ARG A 147 -29.84 6.36 13.39
CA ARG A 147 -29.31 5.55 12.28
C ARG A 147 -28.90 6.38 11.06
N ASP A 148 -29.69 7.40 10.71
CA ASP A 148 -29.46 8.23 9.52
C ASP A 148 -28.28 9.18 9.75
N ASP A 149 -28.12 9.70 10.97
CA ASP A 149 -26.98 10.53 11.37
C ASP A 149 -25.67 9.73 11.40
N VAL A 150 -25.72 8.49 11.91
CA VAL A 150 -24.56 7.59 11.97
C VAL A 150 -24.16 7.13 10.58
N VAL A 151 -25.11 6.77 9.71
CA VAL A 151 -24.83 6.34 8.33
C VAL A 151 -24.27 7.50 7.50
N THR A 152 -24.84 8.70 7.62
CA THR A 152 -24.34 9.89 6.90
C THR A 152 -22.96 10.31 7.39
N ALA A 153 -22.69 10.28 8.70
CA ALA A 153 -21.37 10.56 9.25
C ALA A 153 -20.34 9.49 8.87
N ALA A 154 -20.69 8.20 8.98
CA ALA A 154 -19.79 7.09 8.67
C ALA A 154 -19.44 7.05 7.17
N THR A 155 -20.40 7.30 6.28
CA THR A 155 -20.14 7.39 4.83
C THR A 155 -19.35 8.63 4.43
N SER A 156 -19.42 9.71 5.22
CA SER A 156 -18.63 10.94 5.02
C SER A 156 -17.19 10.82 5.54
N GLU A 157 -16.96 9.99 6.58
CA GLU A 157 -15.64 9.81 7.21
C GLU A 157 -14.84 8.61 6.70
N VAL A 158 -15.41 7.71 5.88
CA VAL A 158 -14.57 6.80 5.09
C VAL A 158 -13.60 7.70 4.32
N PRO A 159 -12.27 7.61 4.55
CA PRO A 159 -11.31 8.30 3.72
C PRO A 159 -11.53 7.71 2.34
N GLN A 160 -12.29 8.44 1.53
CA GLN A 160 -12.32 8.26 0.11
C GLN A 160 -10.85 8.43 -0.31
N GLU A 161 -10.11 7.32 -0.39
CA GLU A 161 -9.26 7.12 -1.55
C GLU A 161 -10.13 7.57 -2.71
N SER A 162 -9.84 8.76 -3.22
CA SER A 162 -10.66 9.48 -4.19
C SER A 162 -10.59 8.74 -5.53
N LYS A 163 -11.12 7.53 -5.57
CA LYS A 163 -11.37 6.73 -6.77
C LYS A 163 -12.62 7.32 -7.43
N GLY A 164 -12.53 8.57 -7.87
CA GLY A 164 -13.61 9.20 -8.62
C GLY A 164 -13.68 10.72 -8.59
N ARG A 165 -13.00 11.42 -7.68
CA ARG A 165 -12.96 12.89 -7.74
C ARG A 165 -12.00 13.31 -8.85
N LEU A 166 -12.54 13.83 -9.94
CA LEU A 166 -11.76 14.42 -11.04
C LEU A 166 -11.01 15.63 -10.49
N LEU A 167 -9.70 15.49 -10.28
CA LEU A 167 -8.81 16.60 -9.97
C LEU A 167 -8.77 17.56 -11.16
N THR A 168 -8.81 18.86 -10.89
CA THR A 168 -8.54 19.86 -11.94
C THR A 168 -7.10 19.71 -12.44
N LYS A 169 -6.78 20.23 -13.64
CA LYS A 169 -5.43 20.15 -14.23
C LYS A 169 -4.37 20.70 -13.27
N ALA A 170 -4.65 21.84 -12.63
CA ALA A 170 -3.78 22.47 -11.63
C ALA A 170 -3.60 21.58 -10.39
N GLN A 171 -4.68 21.00 -9.85
CA GLN A 171 -4.61 20.11 -8.69
C GLN A 171 -3.80 18.82 -8.99
N ARG A 172 -3.91 18.30 -10.22
CA ARG A 172 -3.12 17.13 -10.65
C ARG A 172 -1.63 17.46 -10.70
N GLU A 173 -1.25 18.59 -11.26
CA GLU A 173 0.16 19.00 -11.36
C GLU A 173 0.76 19.24 -9.96
N GLU A 174 0.01 19.88 -9.07
CA GLU A 174 0.47 20.12 -7.71
C GLU A 174 0.61 18.82 -6.91
N ALA A 175 -0.33 17.88 -7.07
CA ALA A 175 -0.22 16.55 -6.47
C ALA A 175 1.03 15.80 -6.98
N LEU A 176 1.34 15.89 -8.28
CA LEU A 176 2.52 15.27 -8.87
C LEU A 176 3.81 15.90 -8.32
N ARG A 177 3.86 17.24 -8.22
CA ARG A 177 4.98 17.98 -7.62
C ARG A 177 5.19 17.60 -6.14
N GLN A 178 4.12 17.43 -5.38
CA GLN A 178 4.18 16.99 -3.99
C GLN A 178 4.70 15.55 -3.87
N GLN A 179 4.24 14.63 -4.72
CA GLN A 179 4.74 13.25 -4.74
C GLN A 179 6.23 13.20 -5.08
N ASP A 180 6.68 13.98 -6.07
CA ASP A 180 8.09 14.09 -6.42
C ASP A 180 8.94 14.60 -5.26
N HIS A 181 8.46 15.64 -4.56
CA HIS A 181 9.11 16.16 -3.37
C HIS A 181 9.17 15.13 -2.24
N GLN A 182 8.09 14.40 -2.00
CA GLN A 182 8.07 13.35 -0.98
C GLN A 182 9.03 12.22 -1.32
N HIS A 183 9.07 11.79 -2.58
CA HIS A 183 9.98 10.73 -3.03
C HIS A 183 11.45 11.16 -2.92
N LYS A 184 11.78 12.40 -3.31
CA LYS A 184 13.16 12.93 -3.21
C LYS A 184 13.62 13.15 -1.77
N ASN A 185 12.70 13.48 -0.86
CA ASN A 185 13.02 13.77 0.54
C ASN A 185 12.76 12.58 1.49
N ALA A 186 12.28 11.44 0.98
CA ALA A 186 12.08 10.26 1.79
C ALA A 186 13.44 9.71 2.27
N SER A 187 13.60 9.60 3.59
CA SER A 187 14.79 8.99 4.17
C SER A 187 14.88 7.53 3.75
N LEU A 188 16.01 7.15 3.12
CA LEU A 188 16.28 5.74 2.83
C LEU A 188 16.38 4.95 4.14
N ALA A 189 15.76 3.77 4.16
CA ALA A 189 15.93 2.84 5.27
C ALA A 189 17.40 2.42 5.40
N PRO A 190 17.88 2.10 6.62
CA PRO A 190 19.23 1.57 6.79
C PRO A 190 19.43 0.33 5.92
N ALA A 191 20.62 0.16 5.36
CA ALA A 191 20.97 -1.01 4.55
C ALA A 191 20.90 -2.29 5.39
N MET A 192 19.72 -2.92 5.43
CA MET A 192 19.54 -4.20 6.09
C MET A 192 19.96 -5.31 5.13
N THR A 193 21.22 -5.73 5.20
CA THR A 193 21.67 -7.02 4.68
C THR A 193 21.11 -8.13 5.58
N ARG A 194 19.78 -8.29 5.60
CA ARG A 194 19.14 -9.38 6.32
C ARG A 194 19.23 -10.61 5.43
N GLU A 195 20.20 -11.47 5.70
CA GLU A 195 20.25 -12.80 5.08
C GLU A 195 18.94 -13.53 5.38
N VAL A 196 18.30 -14.05 4.33
CA VAL A 196 17.03 -14.78 4.44
C VAL A 196 17.31 -16.09 5.20
N GLN A 197 16.93 -16.12 6.48
CA GLN A 197 17.06 -17.30 7.32
C GLN A 197 15.83 -18.21 7.13
N TYR A 198 16.04 -19.38 6.52
CA TYR A 198 14.98 -20.37 6.33
C TYR A 198 14.84 -21.26 7.57
N PRO A 199 13.62 -21.59 8.00
CA PRO A 199 13.31 -22.21 9.31
C PRO A 199 13.91 -23.60 9.52
N HIS A 200 14.37 -24.27 8.46
CA HIS A 200 14.94 -25.62 8.53
C HIS A 200 16.32 -25.74 7.87
N VAL A 201 16.95 -24.61 7.53
CA VAL A 201 18.26 -24.58 6.90
C VAL A 201 19.29 -24.14 7.93
N TYR A 202 19.89 -25.12 8.60
CA TYR A 202 20.99 -24.88 9.54
C TYR A 202 22.25 -24.57 8.75
N LYS A 203 22.49 -23.29 8.47
CA LYS A 203 23.76 -22.79 7.96
C LYS A 203 24.56 -22.20 9.12
N ALA A 204 25.84 -22.57 9.22
CA ALA A 204 26.77 -21.79 10.02
C ALA A 204 26.92 -20.42 9.35
N TYR A 205 26.73 -19.36 10.12
CA TYR A 205 26.84 -17.96 9.68
C TYR A 205 28.10 -17.76 8.80
N ASN A 206 27.92 -17.36 7.54
CA ASN A 206 28.99 -17.20 6.55
C ASN A 206 29.31 -15.72 6.35
N ALA A 207 29.92 -15.09 7.36
CA ALA A 207 30.56 -13.80 7.17
C ALA A 207 31.85 -14.01 6.35
N GLY A 208 31.79 -13.79 5.04
CA GLY A 208 32.97 -13.65 4.19
C GLY A 208 33.74 -14.93 3.88
N ASN A 209 34.36 -14.94 2.70
CA ASN A 209 35.02 -16.09 2.08
C ASN A 209 36.27 -16.56 2.87
N SER A 210 36.07 -17.39 3.89
CA SER A 210 37.14 -18.12 4.59
C SER A 210 37.37 -19.54 4.03
N LEU A 211 36.78 -19.84 2.86
CA LEU A 211 36.74 -21.19 2.30
C LEU A 211 37.93 -21.42 1.34
N SER A 212 38.74 -22.44 1.60
CA SER A 212 39.68 -23.00 0.63
C SER A 212 38.93 -23.50 -0.63
N HIS A 213 39.64 -23.62 -1.75
CA HIS A 213 39.13 -24.28 -2.97
C HIS A 213 38.50 -25.67 -2.69
N SER A 214 38.95 -26.37 -1.64
CA SER A 214 38.45 -27.68 -1.23
C SER A 214 37.30 -27.64 -0.21
N GLY A 215 36.71 -26.48 0.09
CA GLY A 215 35.59 -26.36 1.05
C GLY A 215 35.97 -26.35 2.54
N LYS A 216 37.27 -26.28 2.88
CA LYS A 216 37.74 -26.25 4.28
C LYS A 216 38.11 -24.83 4.69
N LYS A 217 37.93 -24.50 5.97
CA LYS A 217 38.38 -23.22 6.54
C LYS A 217 39.90 -23.26 6.75
N TYR A 218 40.61 -22.18 6.40
CA TYR A 218 42.03 -22.05 6.73
C TYR A 218 42.20 -21.84 8.23
N ALA A 219 43.04 -22.66 8.88
CA ALA A 219 43.41 -22.48 10.27
C ALA A 219 44.66 -21.59 10.34
N LEU A 220 44.58 -20.51 11.13
CA LEU A 220 45.71 -19.61 11.38
C LEU A 220 46.49 -20.07 12.62
N PRO A 221 47.82 -19.81 12.69
CA PRO A 221 48.61 -20.03 13.89
C PRO A 221 48.10 -19.23 15.09
N ASN A 222 48.40 -19.72 16.29
CA ASN A 222 48.09 -19.03 17.53
C ASN A 222 48.82 -17.68 17.61
N GLY A 223 48.10 -16.63 18.04
CA GLY A 223 48.60 -15.26 18.07
C GLY A 223 48.45 -14.50 16.76
N SER A 224 47.66 -15.02 15.81
CA SER A 224 47.23 -14.25 14.65
C SER A 224 46.15 -13.23 15.04
N GLU A 225 46.24 -12.02 14.49
CA GLU A 225 45.29 -10.93 14.73
C GLU A 225 44.60 -10.53 13.42
N ARG A 226 43.30 -10.21 13.49
CA ARG A 226 42.50 -9.72 12.36
C ARG A 226 42.18 -8.24 12.56
N LEU A 227 42.62 -7.41 11.64
CA LEU A 227 42.39 -5.96 11.63
C LEU A 227 41.42 -5.63 10.49
N LEU A 228 40.36 -4.89 10.81
CA LEU A 228 39.30 -4.50 9.88
C LEU A 228 39.45 -3.02 9.54
N PHE A 229 39.56 -2.70 8.26
CA PHE A 229 39.59 -1.33 7.73
C PHE A 229 38.43 -1.12 6.74
N ASP A 230 38.09 0.14 6.48
CA ASP A 230 36.95 0.50 5.61
C ASP A 230 37.02 -0.10 4.20
N LYS A 231 38.23 -0.37 3.70
CA LYS A 231 38.46 -0.87 2.32
C LYS A 231 39.05 -2.27 2.26
N TYR A 232 39.58 -2.80 3.35
CA TYR A 232 40.29 -4.08 3.36
C TYR A 232 40.36 -4.67 4.77
N GLU A 233 40.65 -5.96 4.85
CA GLU A 233 41.02 -6.64 6.09
C GLU A 233 42.48 -7.09 6.02
N GLU A 234 43.19 -6.99 7.15
CA GLU A 234 44.58 -7.42 7.28
C GLU A 234 44.68 -8.53 8.34
N TYR A 235 45.44 -9.59 8.03
CA TYR A 235 45.75 -10.68 8.95
C TYR A 235 47.24 -10.64 9.31
N ALA A 236 47.54 -10.32 10.56
CA ALA A 236 48.91 -10.33 11.07
C ALA A 236 49.26 -11.75 11.56
N ILE A 237 50.22 -12.42 10.91
CA ILE A 237 50.67 -13.77 11.28
C ILE A 237 52.05 -13.66 11.96
N PRO A 238 52.17 -14.01 13.26
CA PRO A 238 53.44 -13.90 13.96
C PRO A 238 54.47 -14.91 13.42
N ALA A 239 55.75 -14.55 13.51
CA ALA A 239 56.83 -15.46 13.16
C ALA A 239 56.80 -16.72 14.04
N GLY A 240 56.88 -17.89 13.41
CA GLY A 240 56.92 -19.16 14.12
C GLY A 240 58.13 -19.27 15.05
N LYS A 241 57.95 -19.94 16.19
CA LYS A 241 59.06 -20.25 17.10
C LYS A 241 60.09 -21.11 16.35
N LYS A 242 61.37 -20.78 16.47
CA LYS A 242 62.46 -21.62 15.96
C LYS A 242 62.37 -22.98 16.64
N GLY A 243 62.37 -24.06 15.85
CA GLY A 243 62.38 -25.42 16.39
C GLY A 243 63.57 -25.64 17.31
N VAL A 244 63.34 -26.38 18.40
CA VAL A 244 64.43 -26.85 19.26
C VAL A 244 65.07 -28.08 18.60
N LEU A 245 66.38 -28.23 18.71
CA LEU A 245 67.08 -29.43 18.24
C LEU A 245 66.46 -30.68 18.87
N GLY A 246 66.22 -31.69 18.04
CA GLY A 246 65.76 -32.99 18.52
C GLY A 246 66.77 -33.60 19.50
N PRO A 247 66.32 -34.45 20.45
CA PRO A 247 67.21 -35.08 21.41
C PRO A 247 68.32 -35.86 20.69
N GLY A 248 69.58 -35.50 20.96
CA GLY A 248 70.77 -36.15 20.39
C GLY A 248 71.41 -35.45 19.19
N GLN A 249 70.86 -34.32 18.70
CA GLN A 249 71.49 -33.53 17.62
C GLN A 249 72.25 -32.32 18.17
N LYS A 250 73.49 -32.13 17.71
CA LYS A 250 74.30 -30.91 17.93
C LYS A 250 74.46 -30.19 16.59
N LEU A 251 74.39 -28.86 16.62
CA LEU A 251 74.69 -27.99 15.47
C LEU A 251 76.18 -28.02 15.13
#